data_AF-A0A858RM32-F1
#
_entry.id   AF-A0A858RM32-F1
#
_cell.length_a   1.000
_cell.length_b   1.000
_cell.length_c   1.000
_cell.angle_alpha   90.00
_cell.angle_beta   90.00
_cell.angle_gamma   90.00
#
_symmetry.space_group_name_H-M   'P 1'
#
loop_
_entity.id
_entity.type
_entity.pdbx_description
1 polymer ?
#
loop_
_entity_poly.entity_id
_entity_poly.type
_entity_poly.pdbx_seq_one_letter_code
_entity_poly.pdbx_strand_id
1 'polypeptide(L)'
;MLPSRPSVLLALVFAASNLAQAQQQSDFYIREEIPTPTDEVMELGSIALMPDQKVAVTTRRGDLWICSGAYGSDLSQVKWEKFAEGLHEPLGMFWKDGWLYLTQRPEVTRIKDSDGDGKADIFETINSDWGIKGDYHEYAFGSDPDKEGNIWTVFCLTGSFTAESPWRGWCMRITPKGEMIPTCSGIRSPGGIGFNAEGDVFYTDNQGPWNGSSSLKWLKPGSFQGNPTGNKFYEDTKAMGKRPVEPNDKSRIIAERKRIAEFVPPAVILPHAKVGHSPSGIVADTTGGKFGPWEKQLYIGEQTKSELQRVSLEKVNGLYQGAVFHFLSGFEAGLVPVRQAPDGTVFVGGTNRGWASSGSKPFTFERVRWTGKTPFEMQNISALKDGFEVTFTEPVDPATASKPESYSMDAWTYIYQAEYGSPEVDKVTPKITGVSVSPDKKKVRLKVDGLVQGHVHHLEAKGVTSASGAKLWHDEGWYTLNEIPK
;
A
#
# COMPACT_ATOMS: atom_id res chain seq x y z
N MET A 1 71.62 -36.53 -37.94
CA MET A 1 71.25 -36.03 -36.59
C MET A 1 71.00 -34.53 -36.71
N LEU A 2 69.75 -34.11 -36.62
CA LEU A 2 69.31 -32.72 -36.57
C LEU A 2 68.29 -32.65 -35.42
N PRO A 3 68.41 -31.73 -34.45
CA PRO A 3 67.59 -31.76 -33.24
C PRO A 3 66.23 -31.10 -33.47
N SER A 4 65.20 -31.72 -32.91
CA SER A 4 63.81 -31.28 -32.85
C SER A 4 63.65 -30.02 -31.99
N ARG A 5 62.94 -29.00 -32.50
CA ARG A 5 62.48 -27.83 -31.72
C ARG A 5 61.25 -28.21 -30.87
N PRO A 6 61.15 -27.76 -29.60
CA PRO A 6 59.93 -27.94 -28.83
C PRO A 6 58.92 -26.81 -29.14
N SER A 7 57.68 -27.20 -29.41
CA SER A 7 56.54 -26.29 -29.53
C SER A 7 56.05 -25.93 -28.13
N VAL A 8 56.08 -24.64 -27.79
CA VAL A 8 55.46 -24.09 -26.58
C VAL A 8 53.97 -23.88 -26.86
N LEU A 9 53.11 -24.67 -26.21
CA LEU A 9 51.66 -24.51 -26.27
C LEU A 9 51.27 -23.44 -25.22
N LEU A 10 50.82 -22.27 -25.68
CA LEU A 10 50.33 -21.20 -24.82
C LEU A 10 48.88 -21.53 -24.43
N ALA A 11 48.64 -21.94 -23.17
CA ALA A 11 47.31 -22.15 -22.64
C ALA A 11 46.67 -20.80 -22.27
N LEU A 12 45.75 -20.33 -23.12
CA LEU A 12 44.85 -19.21 -22.82
C LEU A 12 43.80 -19.69 -21.81
N VAL A 13 43.99 -19.32 -20.54
CA VAL A 13 42.95 -19.45 -19.50
C VAL A 13 41.93 -18.33 -19.73
N PHE A 14 40.79 -18.66 -20.34
CA PHE A 14 39.63 -17.79 -20.34
C PHE A 14 39.04 -17.77 -18.93
N ALA A 15 39.29 -16.70 -18.18
CA ALA A 15 38.51 -16.39 -17.00
C ALA A 15 37.08 -16.04 -17.47
N ALA A 16 36.14 -16.97 -17.30
CA ALA A 16 34.73 -16.67 -17.46
C ALA A 16 34.32 -15.70 -16.36
N SER A 17 34.26 -14.41 -16.69
CA SER A 17 33.58 -13.42 -15.86
C SER A 17 32.10 -13.79 -15.82
N ASN A 18 31.65 -14.42 -14.74
CA ASN A 18 30.24 -14.58 -14.42
C ASN A 18 29.65 -13.19 -14.21
N LEU A 19 29.18 -12.56 -15.29
CA LEU A 19 28.29 -11.42 -15.18
C LEU A 19 27.01 -11.92 -14.51
N ALA A 20 26.74 -11.46 -13.29
CA ALA A 20 25.50 -11.78 -12.59
C ALA A 20 24.32 -11.29 -13.47
N GLN A 21 23.48 -12.23 -13.89
CA GLN A 21 22.23 -11.94 -14.60
C GLN A 21 21.38 -10.98 -13.73
N ALA A 22 20.77 -9.97 -14.34
CA ALA A 22 19.83 -9.10 -13.63
C ALA A 22 18.67 -9.95 -13.05
N GLN A 23 18.37 -9.74 -11.77
CA GLN A 23 17.28 -10.42 -11.08
C GLN A 23 15.94 -10.06 -11.76
N GLN A 24 15.12 -11.06 -12.09
CA GLN A 24 13.79 -10.82 -12.70
C GLN A 24 12.68 -11.10 -11.69
N GLN A 25 11.57 -10.36 -11.78
CA GLN A 25 10.41 -10.58 -10.89
C GLN A 25 9.93 -12.04 -10.91
N SER A 26 9.91 -12.68 -12.09
CA SER A 26 9.49 -14.07 -12.29
C SER A 26 10.39 -15.09 -11.59
N ASP A 27 11.62 -14.71 -11.19
CA ASP A 27 12.46 -15.57 -10.36
C ASP A 27 11.88 -15.77 -8.94
N PHE A 28 11.14 -14.77 -8.44
CA PHE A 28 10.66 -14.70 -7.05
C PHE A 28 9.14 -14.77 -6.94
N TYR A 29 8.40 -14.26 -7.92
CA TYR A 29 6.94 -14.19 -7.89
C TYR A 29 6.34 -14.62 -9.22
N ILE A 30 5.40 -15.54 -9.15
CA ILE A 30 4.56 -15.96 -10.26
C ILE A 30 3.28 -15.15 -10.17
N ARG A 31 3.05 -14.29 -11.16
CA ARG A 31 1.79 -13.58 -11.37
C ARG A 31 0.98 -14.30 -12.43
N GLU A 32 -0.28 -14.58 -12.13
CA GLU A 32 -1.20 -15.27 -13.02
C GLU A 32 -2.54 -14.53 -13.04
N GLU A 33 -3.07 -14.30 -14.22
CA GLU A 33 -4.42 -13.80 -14.39
C GLU A 33 -5.44 -14.93 -14.23
N ILE A 34 -6.46 -14.68 -13.42
CA ILE A 34 -7.57 -15.60 -13.18
C ILE A 34 -8.63 -15.33 -14.25
N PRO A 35 -9.01 -16.35 -15.06
CA PRO A 35 -10.04 -16.19 -16.06
C PRO A 35 -11.35 -15.69 -15.44
N THR A 36 -11.88 -14.58 -15.96
CA THR A 36 -13.16 -14.01 -15.55
C THR A 36 -14.32 -14.67 -16.30
N PRO A 37 -15.58 -14.56 -15.82
CA PRO A 37 -16.74 -15.02 -16.58
C PRO A 37 -16.78 -14.37 -17.97
N THR A 38 -17.17 -15.15 -18.98
CA THR A 38 -17.33 -14.66 -20.36
C THR A 38 -18.42 -13.60 -20.42
N ASP A 39 -18.21 -12.57 -21.25
CA ASP A 39 -19.14 -11.46 -21.50
C ASP A 39 -19.51 -10.59 -20.28
N GLU A 40 -18.81 -10.76 -19.15
CA GLU A 40 -19.01 -9.97 -17.93
C GLU A 40 -17.90 -8.91 -17.76
N VAL A 41 -18.30 -7.73 -17.29
CA VAL A 41 -17.38 -6.61 -17.03
C VAL A 41 -16.94 -6.63 -15.58
N MET A 42 -15.85 -7.35 -15.31
CA MET A 42 -15.32 -7.59 -13.96
C MET A 42 -14.44 -6.44 -13.45
N GLU A 43 -14.98 -5.22 -13.41
CA GLU A 43 -14.34 -4.05 -12.78
C GLU A 43 -14.29 -4.25 -11.25
N LEU A 44 -13.32 -5.03 -10.74
CA LEU A 44 -13.29 -5.45 -9.33
C LEU A 44 -13.19 -4.25 -8.36
N GLY A 45 -14.15 -4.14 -7.44
CA GLY A 45 -14.19 -3.13 -6.38
C GLY A 45 -13.72 -3.66 -5.02
N SER A 46 -14.01 -4.94 -4.72
CA SER A 46 -13.63 -5.58 -3.47
C SER A 46 -13.38 -7.09 -3.63
N ILE A 47 -12.59 -7.65 -2.73
CA ILE A 47 -12.27 -9.08 -2.64
C ILE A 47 -12.47 -9.50 -1.18
N ALA A 48 -13.10 -10.65 -0.96
CA ALA A 48 -13.14 -11.33 0.34
C ALA A 48 -12.73 -12.79 0.20
N LEU A 49 -11.89 -13.23 1.12
CA LEU A 49 -11.47 -14.62 1.20
C LEU A 49 -12.51 -15.41 2.00
N MET A 50 -12.88 -16.58 1.49
CA MET A 50 -13.92 -17.41 2.07
C MET A 50 -13.37 -18.80 2.46
N PRO A 51 -14.12 -19.57 3.29
CA PRO A 51 -13.84 -20.97 3.54
C PRO A 51 -13.71 -21.78 2.25
N ASP A 52 -13.08 -22.95 2.37
CA ASP A 52 -12.89 -23.90 1.27
C ASP A 52 -12.15 -23.32 0.06
N GLN A 53 -11.26 -22.33 0.30
CA GLN A 53 -10.49 -21.65 -0.75
C GLN A 53 -11.37 -21.02 -1.84
N LYS A 54 -12.57 -20.56 -1.46
CA LYS A 54 -13.41 -19.71 -2.31
C LYS A 54 -12.98 -18.24 -2.17
N VAL A 55 -13.22 -17.45 -3.20
CA VAL A 55 -12.99 -16.00 -3.20
C VAL A 55 -14.26 -15.30 -3.66
N ALA A 56 -14.80 -14.41 -2.84
CA ALA A 56 -15.87 -13.51 -3.25
C ALA A 56 -15.27 -12.25 -3.88
N VAL A 57 -15.84 -11.78 -4.98
CA VAL A 57 -15.44 -10.53 -5.63
C VAL A 57 -16.65 -9.68 -5.99
N THR A 58 -16.57 -8.38 -5.77
CA THR A 58 -17.60 -7.43 -6.23
C THR A 58 -17.12 -6.67 -7.45
N THR A 59 -18.03 -6.32 -8.34
CA THR A 59 -17.78 -5.37 -9.42
C THR A 59 -18.24 -3.97 -9.00
N ARG A 60 -17.61 -2.93 -9.54
CA ARG A 60 -18.09 -1.54 -9.40
C ARG A 60 -19.47 -1.32 -10.02
N ARG A 61 -19.97 -2.27 -10.80
CA ARG A 61 -21.31 -2.28 -11.41
C ARG A 61 -22.39 -2.84 -10.49
N GLY A 62 -22.01 -3.44 -9.36
CA GLY A 62 -22.96 -3.90 -8.36
C GLY A 62 -23.22 -5.40 -8.34
N ASP A 63 -22.41 -6.18 -9.06
CA ASP A 63 -22.48 -7.64 -9.00
C ASP A 63 -21.54 -8.18 -7.93
N LEU A 64 -21.92 -9.31 -7.34
CA LEU A 64 -21.10 -10.10 -6.45
C LEU A 64 -21.03 -11.53 -6.98
N TRP A 65 -19.81 -12.02 -7.11
CA TRP A 65 -19.51 -13.34 -7.63
C TRP A 65 -18.71 -14.16 -6.62
N ILE A 66 -18.99 -15.46 -6.56
CA ILE A 66 -18.15 -16.43 -5.86
C ILE A 66 -17.29 -17.17 -6.87
N CYS A 67 -15.99 -17.13 -6.66
CA CYS A 67 -14.98 -17.85 -7.40
C CYS A 67 -14.57 -19.12 -6.63
N SER A 68 -14.57 -20.26 -7.30
CA SER A 68 -13.86 -21.46 -6.82
C SER A 68 -12.74 -21.82 -7.79
N GLY A 69 -11.68 -22.48 -7.29
CA GLY A 69 -10.50 -22.86 -8.07
C GLY A 69 -9.41 -21.79 -8.20
N ALA A 70 -9.62 -20.57 -7.69
CA ALA A 70 -8.67 -19.46 -7.77
C ALA A 70 -7.29 -19.72 -7.13
N TYR A 71 -7.21 -20.70 -6.23
CA TYR A 71 -5.97 -21.14 -5.56
C TYR A 71 -5.27 -22.30 -6.29
N GLY A 72 -5.97 -23.00 -7.18
CA GLY A 72 -5.49 -24.22 -7.83
C GLY A 72 -4.35 -23.96 -8.81
N SER A 73 -3.48 -24.95 -9.05
CA SER A 73 -2.39 -24.84 -10.02
C SER A 73 -2.87 -24.75 -11.47
N ASP A 74 -4.09 -25.17 -11.77
CA ASP A 74 -4.73 -25.09 -13.08
C ASP A 74 -5.89 -24.10 -13.04
N LEU A 75 -5.66 -22.89 -13.56
CA LEU A 75 -6.66 -21.82 -13.60
C LEU A 75 -7.76 -22.05 -14.65
N SER A 76 -7.64 -23.05 -15.53
CA SER A 76 -8.73 -23.43 -16.45
C SER A 76 -9.92 -24.07 -15.72
N GLN A 77 -9.73 -24.52 -14.47
CA GLN A 77 -10.77 -25.11 -13.63
C GLN A 77 -11.54 -24.09 -12.79
N VAL A 78 -11.23 -22.79 -12.94
CA VAL A 78 -11.92 -21.72 -12.23
C VAL A 78 -13.40 -21.71 -12.60
N LYS A 79 -14.26 -21.62 -11.58
CA LYS A 79 -15.72 -21.53 -11.74
C LYS A 79 -16.24 -20.30 -11.03
N TRP A 80 -17.29 -19.72 -11.62
CA TRP A 80 -17.92 -18.50 -11.17
C TRP A 80 -19.42 -18.68 -11.00
N GLU A 81 -19.93 -18.20 -9.88
CA GLU A 81 -21.36 -18.19 -9.55
C GLU A 81 -21.75 -16.76 -9.19
N LYS A 82 -22.76 -16.19 -9.87
CA LYS A 82 -23.30 -14.87 -9.53
C LYS A 82 -24.16 -15.03 -8.27
N PHE A 83 -23.68 -14.47 -7.17
CA PHE A 83 -24.28 -14.63 -5.85
C PHE A 83 -25.27 -13.54 -5.51
N ALA A 84 -25.00 -12.30 -5.94
CA ALA A 84 -25.92 -11.19 -5.81
C ALA A 84 -25.70 -10.15 -6.92
N GLU A 85 -26.71 -9.30 -7.14
CA GLU A 85 -26.67 -8.15 -8.06
C GLU A 85 -27.40 -6.95 -7.45
N GLY A 86 -27.25 -5.76 -8.04
CA GLY A 86 -27.93 -4.54 -7.59
C GLY A 86 -27.25 -3.82 -6.43
N LEU A 87 -26.01 -4.18 -6.08
CA LEU A 87 -25.23 -3.52 -5.04
C LEU A 87 -24.70 -2.16 -5.52
N HIS A 88 -24.52 -1.20 -4.61
CA HIS A 88 -24.05 0.14 -4.96
C HIS A 88 -22.54 0.29 -4.75
N GLU A 89 -21.78 -0.07 -5.78
CA GLU A 89 -20.31 0.07 -5.87
C GLU A 89 -19.58 -0.35 -4.57
N PRO A 90 -19.53 -1.65 -4.24
CA PRO A 90 -18.90 -2.11 -3.00
C PRO A 90 -17.37 -1.97 -3.06
N LEU A 91 -16.81 -1.26 -2.08
CA LEU A 91 -15.37 -0.95 -1.95
C LEU A 91 -14.81 -1.35 -0.57
N GLY A 92 -15.34 -2.44 -0.03
CA GLY A 92 -14.88 -3.11 1.18
C GLY A 92 -15.72 -4.38 1.38
N MET A 93 -15.09 -5.51 1.62
CA MET A 93 -15.81 -6.78 1.81
C MET A 93 -15.00 -7.76 2.65
N PHE A 94 -15.67 -8.50 3.53
CA PHE A 94 -15.09 -9.63 4.24
C PHE A 94 -16.15 -10.70 4.52
N TRP A 95 -15.68 -11.93 4.75
CA TRP A 95 -16.51 -13.04 5.18
C TRP A 95 -16.42 -13.25 6.69
N LYS A 96 -17.56 -13.46 7.35
CA LYS A 96 -17.61 -13.82 8.76
C LYS A 96 -18.91 -14.54 9.12
N ASP A 97 -18.80 -15.66 9.83
CA ASP A 97 -19.92 -16.38 10.44
C ASP A 97 -21.11 -16.68 9.51
N GLY A 98 -20.84 -17.03 8.24
CA GLY A 98 -21.91 -17.31 7.28
C GLY A 98 -22.40 -16.09 6.49
N TRP A 99 -21.81 -14.92 6.68
CA TRP A 99 -22.21 -13.67 6.06
C TRP A 99 -21.07 -12.99 5.30
N LEU A 100 -21.36 -12.45 4.12
CA LEU A 100 -20.51 -11.46 3.48
C LEU A 100 -20.95 -10.08 3.97
N TYR A 101 -20.02 -9.33 4.54
CA TYR A 101 -20.22 -7.94 4.94
C TYR A 101 -19.63 -7.05 3.84
N LEU A 102 -20.37 -6.02 3.44
CA LEU A 102 -20.00 -5.12 2.34
C LEU A 102 -20.12 -3.68 2.80
N THR A 103 -19.10 -2.87 2.47
CA THR A 103 -19.24 -1.41 2.49
C THR A 103 -19.58 -0.96 1.08
N GLN A 104 -20.82 -0.54 0.92
CA GLN A 104 -21.36 0.06 -0.29
C GLN A 104 -21.30 1.59 -0.16
N ARG A 105 -21.56 2.29 -1.26
CA ARG A 105 -21.55 3.75 -1.27
C ARG A 105 -22.53 4.38 -0.25
N PRO A 106 -23.78 3.90 -0.07
CA PRO A 106 -24.73 4.48 0.88
C PRO A 106 -24.84 3.74 2.22
N GLU A 107 -24.26 2.54 2.36
CA GLU A 107 -24.51 1.70 3.54
C GLU A 107 -23.43 0.63 3.78
N VAL A 108 -23.39 0.11 5.01
CA VAL A 108 -22.80 -1.20 5.31
C VAL A 108 -23.93 -2.21 5.34
N THR A 109 -23.76 -3.30 4.61
CA THR A 109 -24.77 -4.37 4.47
C THR A 109 -24.12 -5.71 4.76
N ARG A 110 -24.87 -6.65 5.30
CA ARG A 110 -24.49 -8.06 5.28
C ARG A 110 -25.48 -8.87 4.46
N ILE A 111 -24.97 -9.85 3.74
CA ILE A 111 -25.76 -10.70 2.86
C ILE A 111 -25.41 -12.17 3.08
N LYS A 112 -26.38 -13.05 2.86
CA LYS A 112 -26.24 -14.49 3.05
C LYS A 112 -27.18 -15.26 2.13
N ASP A 113 -26.75 -16.47 1.79
CA ASP A 113 -27.56 -17.55 1.23
C ASP A 113 -28.07 -18.43 2.38
N SER A 114 -29.38 -18.45 2.59
CA SER A 114 -30.01 -19.14 3.72
C SER A 114 -30.45 -20.57 3.41
N ASP A 115 -30.62 -20.92 2.13
CA ASP A 115 -31.11 -22.22 1.68
C ASP A 115 -30.04 -23.09 0.96
N GLY A 116 -28.89 -22.50 0.65
CA GLY A 116 -27.72 -23.17 0.08
C GLY A 116 -27.77 -23.36 -1.43
N ASP A 117 -28.62 -22.60 -2.15
CA ASP A 117 -28.74 -22.69 -3.61
C ASP A 117 -27.62 -21.97 -4.39
N GLY A 118 -26.71 -21.28 -3.68
CA GLY A 118 -25.59 -20.54 -4.25
C GLY A 118 -25.93 -19.08 -4.54
N LYS A 119 -27.06 -18.55 -4.08
CA LYS A 119 -27.47 -17.14 -4.25
C LYS A 119 -27.86 -16.51 -2.92
N ALA A 120 -27.55 -15.22 -2.78
CA ALA A 120 -28.02 -14.47 -1.62
C ALA A 120 -29.54 -14.29 -1.65
N ASP A 121 -30.19 -14.62 -0.55
CA ASP A 121 -31.63 -14.45 -0.34
C ASP A 121 -31.95 -13.52 0.84
N ILE A 122 -30.96 -13.24 1.70
CA ILE A 122 -31.08 -12.31 2.83
C ILE A 122 -30.10 -11.16 2.66
N PHE A 123 -30.62 -9.93 2.79
CA PHE A 123 -29.88 -8.68 2.76
C PHE A 123 -30.28 -7.85 3.97
N GLU A 124 -29.30 -7.44 4.78
CA GLU A 124 -29.53 -6.65 5.98
C GLU A 124 -28.60 -5.44 6.02
N THR A 125 -29.19 -4.24 6.00
CA THR A 125 -28.48 -2.99 6.26
C THR A 125 -28.07 -2.94 7.73
N ILE A 126 -26.77 -2.80 7.97
CA ILE A 126 -26.18 -2.63 9.31
C ILE A 126 -26.17 -1.16 9.70
N ASN A 127 -25.77 -0.28 8.78
CA ASN A 127 -25.79 1.16 8.99
C ASN A 127 -25.85 1.90 7.65
N SER A 128 -26.57 3.02 7.60
CA SER A 128 -26.67 3.93 6.46
C SER A 128 -26.73 5.41 6.88
N ASP A 129 -26.10 5.75 8.01
CA ASP A 129 -26.23 7.07 8.66
C ASP A 129 -25.35 8.17 8.02
N TRP A 130 -24.79 7.94 6.84
CA TRP A 130 -24.07 8.94 6.05
C TRP A 130 -24.76 9.25 4.72
N GLY A 131 -24.35 10.36 4.10
CA GLY A 131 -25.03 10.85 2.90
C GLY A 131 -24.28 10.62 1.60
N ILE A 132 -25.05 10.53 0.52
CA ILE A 132 -24.60 10.64 -0.87
C ILE A 132 -25.56 11.55 -1.65
N LYS A 133 -25.06 12.25 -2.68
CA LYS A 133 -25.85 13.08 -3.60
C LYS A 133 -25.66 12.74 -5.08
N GLY A 134 -25.10 11.55 -5.35
CA GLY A 134 -24.90 11.02 -6.70
C GLY A 134 -23.64 11.53 -7.41
N ASP A 135 -22.76 12.26 -6.72
CA ASP A 135 -21.45 12.63 -7.28
C ASP A 135 -20.58 11.37 -7.48
N TYR A 136 -19.76 11.39 -8.53
CA TYR A 136 -18.93 10.25 -8.88
C TYR A 136 -17.92 9.88 -7.77
N HIS A 137 -17.36 10.88 -7.06
CA HIS A 137 -16.30 10.73 -6.07
C HIS A 137 -16.79 10.63 -4.62
N GLU A 138 -18.05 10.26 -4.38
CA GLU A 138 -18.54 10.00 -3.02
C GLU A 138 -18.34 8.56 -2.58
N TYR A 139 -17.12 8.04 -2.80
CA TYR A 139 -16.72 6.69 -2.42
C TYR A 139 -16.78 6.47 -0.90
N ALA A 140 -17.08 5.24 -0.51
CA ALA A 140 -16.97 4.74 0.85
C ALA A 140 -16.12 3.46 0.83
N PHE A 141 -14.91 3.51 1.39
CA PHE A 141 -14.04 2.34 1.48
C PHE A 141 -14.15 1.73 2.87
N GLY A 142 -14.30 0.40 2.94
CA GLY A 142 -14.51 -0.34 4.18
C GLY A 142 -13.36 -1.29 4.51
N SER A 143 -13.03 -1.41 5.80
CA SER A 143 -12.05 -2.36 6.29
C SER A 143 -12.66 -3.74 6.57
N ASP A 144 -11.78 -4.73 6.74
CA ASP A 144 -12.09 -5.93 7.52
C ASP A 144 -12.42 -5.52 8.98
N PRO A 145 -13.06 -6.38 9.80
CA PRO A 145 -13.40 -5.99 11.16
C PRO A 145 -12.15 -5.86 12.03
N ASP A 146 -12.12 -4.84 12.89
CA ASP A 146 -11.10 -4.74 13.94
C ASP A 146 -11.32 -5.81 15.03
N LYS A 147 -10.47 -5.82 16.07
CA LYS A 147 -10.53 -6.79 17.18
C LYS A 147 -11.86 -6.74 17.97
N GLU A 148 -12.58 -5.63 17.93
CA GLU A 148 -13.89 -5.45 18.56
C GLU A 148 -15.05 -5.78 17.60
N GLY A 149 -14.74 -6.09 16.34
CA GLY A 149 -15.71 -6.36 15.30
C GLY A 149 -16.19 -5.10 14.56
N ASN A 150 -15.59 -3.93 14.79
CA ASN A 150 -16.00 -2.71 14.11
C ASN A 150 -15.47 -2.67 12.69
N ILE A 151 -16.30 -2.20 11.76
CA ILE A 151 -15.92 -1.91 10.38
C ILE A 151 -15.52 -0.45 10.32
N TRP A 152 -14.30 -0.17 9.86
CA TRP A 152 -13.85 1.20 9.65
C TRP A 152 -14.20 1.62 8.22
N THR A 153 -14.80 2.80 8.08
CA THR A 153 -15.17 3.35 6.78
C THR A 153 -14.55 4.73 6.61
N VAL A 154 -13.95 4.98 5.44
CA VAL A 154 -13.44 6.31 5.07
C VAL A 154 -14.27 6.88 3.92
N PHE A 155 -14.73 8.11 4.10
CA PHE A 155 -15.61 8.78 3.16
C PHE A 155 -14.87 9.83 2.36
N CYS A 156 -14.80 9.62 1.05
CA CYS A 156 -14.21 10.58 0.12
C CYS A 156 -14.98 11.90 0.13
N LEU A 157 -14.28 13.02 -0.03
CA LEU A 157 -14.88 14.32 -0.32
C LEU A 157 -15.68 14.25 -1.64
N THR A 158 -16.76 15.01 -1.74
CA THR A 158 -17.53 15.20 -2.96
C THR A 158 -16.63 15.81 -4.04
N GLY A 159 -16.54 15.17 -5.21
CA GLY A 159 -15.59 15.52 -6.26
C GLY A 159 -14.11 15.43 -5.86
N SER A 160 -13.78 14.91 -4.68
CA SER A 160 -12.46 15.04 -4.03
C SER A 160 -12.05 16.47 -3.62
N PHE A 161 -13.01 17.41 -3.53
CA PHE A 161 -12.77 18.84 -3.22
C PHE A 161 -13.66 19.42 -2.12
N THR A 162 -14.96 19.10 -2.14
CA THR A 162 -15.97 19.70 -1.26
C THR A 162 -16.57 18.63 -0.33
N ALA A 163 -17.28 19.06 0.71
CA ALA A 163 -18.00 18.15 1.60
C ALA A 163 -19.49 18.45 1.47
N GLU A 164 -20.19 17.86 0.51
CA GLU A 164 -21.58 18.27 0.21
C GLU A 164 -22.63 17.35 0.83
N SER A 165 -22.26 16.11 1.13
CA SER A 165 -23.10 15.14 1.84
C SER A 165 -22.60 14.93 3.27
N PRO A 166 -23.48 14.56 4.23
CA PRO A 166 -23.09 14.23 5.60
C PRO A 166 -21.84 13.34 5.68
N TRP A 167 -20.92 13.73 6.58
CA TRP A 167 -19.71 12.98 6.93
C TRP A 167 -18.63 12.84 5.85
N ARG A 168 -18.76 13.52 4.70
CA ARG A 168 -17.70 13.52 3.67
C ARG A 168 -16.39 14.11 4.22
N GLY A 169 -15.28 13.41 4.00
CA GLY A 169 -13.96 13.75 4.54
C GLY A 169 -13.71 13.25 5.97
N TRP A 170 -14.47 12.24 6.44
CA TRP A 170 -14.32 11.63 7.76
C TRP A 170 -14.10 10.12 7.68
N CYS A 171 -13.62 9.57 8.80
CA CYS A 171 -13.62 8.14 9.08
C CYS A 171 -14.59 7.82 10.22
N MET A 172 -15.38 6.77 10.01
CA MET A 172 -16.29 6.20 11.01
C MET A 172 -15.88 4.80 11.39
N ARG A 173 -16.28 4.39 12.60
CA ARG A 173 -16.39 2.97 12.97
C ARG A 173 -17.86 2.59 13.02
N ILE A 174 -18.22 1.52 12.34
CA ILE A 174 -19.56 0.91 12.41
C ILE A 174 -19.44 -0.31 13.30
N THR A 175 -20.11 -0.29 14.45
CA THR A 175 -20.06 -1.42 15.40
C THR A 175 -20.85 -2.63 14.86
N PRO A 176 -20.64 -3.84 15.41
CA PRO A 176 -21.48 -5.00 15.07
C PRO A 176 -22.99 -4.80 15.30
N LYS A 177 -23.37 -3.81 16.11
CA LYS A 177 -24.76 -3.45 16.39
C LYS A 177 -25.31 -2.37 15.45
N GLY A 178 -24.51 -1.90 14.50
CA GLY A 178 -24.91 -0.85 13.55
C GLY A 178 -24.75 0.58 14.06
N GLU A 179 -24.11 0.80 15.21
CA GLU A 179 -23.81 2.16 15.69
C GLU A 179 -22.65 2.77 14.89
N MET A 180 -22.82 4.00 14.40
CA MET A 180 -21.78 4.77 13.72
C MET A 180 -21.08 5.72 14.68
N ILE A 181 -19.75 5.57 14.81
CA ILE A 181 -18.91 6.34 15.72
C ILE A 181 -17.90 7.18 14.92
N PRO A 182 -18.03 8.53 14.93
CA PRO A 182 -17.00 9.43 14.40
C PRO A 182 -15.64 9.18 15.04
N THR A 183 -14.64 8.88 14.19
CA THR A 183 -13.35 8.36 14.66
C THR A 183 -12.15 9.17 14.19
N CYS A 184 -12.12 9.62 12.93
CA CYS A 184 -11.11 10.58 12.43
C CYS A 184 -11.75 11.62 11.52
N SER A 185 -11.15 12.80 11.40
CA SER A 185 -11.55 13.83 10.43
C SER A 185 -10.40 14.15 9.46
N GLY A 186 -10.72 14.90 8.42
CA GLY A 186 -9.74 15.51 7.53
C GLY A 186 -9.20 14.64 6.41
N ILE A 187 -10.03 13.71 5.95
CA ILE A 187 -9.78 12.85 4.80
C ILE A 187 -10.13 13.60 3.51
N ARG A 188 -9.35 13.38 2.45
CA ARG A 188 -9.62 13.95 1.13
C ARG A 188 -10.21 12.91 0.17
N SER A 189 -9.35 12.12 -0.45
CA SER A 189 -9.69 11.25 -1.58
C SER A 189 -9.06 9.88 -1.35
N PRO A 190 -9.65 9.08 -0.46
CA PRO A 190 -9.11 7.77 -0.14
C PRO A 190 -9.12 6.85 -1.37
N GLY A 191 -8.12 5.99 -1.49
CA GLY A 191 -8.09 4.91 -2.50
C GLY A 191 -8.28 3.51 -1.91
N GLY A 192 -8.18 3.38 -0.59
CA GLY A 192 -8.29 2.11 0.13
C GLY A 192 -8.02 2.26 1.62
N ILE A 193 -8.35 1.21 2.36
CA ILE A 193 -8.21 1.13 3.82
C ILE A 193 -7.75 -0.29 4.19
N GLY A 194 -6.98 -0.42 5.26
CA GLY A 194 -6.54 -1.71 5.78
C GLY A 194 -5.76 -1.57 7.08
N PHE A 195 -5.29 -2.70 7.58
CA PHE A 195 -4.57 -2.78 8.85
C PHE A 195 -3.08 -3.02 8.64
N ASN A 196 -2.26 -2.57 9.59
CA ASN A 196 -0.93 -3.13 9.76
C ASN A 196 -0.98 -4.46 10.55
N ALA A 197 0.16 -5.12 10.68
CA ALA A 197 0.26 -6.39 11.40
C ALA A 197 -0.05 -6.30 12.91
N GLU A 198 -0.03 -5.10 13.49
CA GLU A 198 -0.36 -4.89 14.92
C GLU A 198 -1.88 -4.66 15.13
N GLY A 199 -2.62 -4.43 14.05
CA GLY A 199 -4.06 -4.15 14.05
C GLY A 199 -4.41 -2.66 14.13
N ASP A 200 -3.46 -1.76 13.86
CA ASP A 200 -3.76 -0.33 13.65
C ASP A 200 -4.24 -0.09 12.22
N VAL A 201 -5.18 0.86 12.06
CA VAL A 201 -5.84 1.14 10.77
C VAL A 201 -5.15 2.24 10.01
N PHE A 202 -4.99 2.04 8.71
CA PHE A 202 -4.43 3.01 7.77
C PHE A 202 -5.34 3.18 6.56
N TYR A 203 -5.21 4.32 5.90
CA TYR A 203 -5.82 4.54 4.59
C TYR A 203 -4.81 5.16 3.63
N THR A 204 -5.02 4.93 2.34
CA THR A 204 -4.28 5.60 1.27
C THR A 204 -5.04 6.83 0.83
N ASP A 205 -4.36 7.97 0.66
CA ASP A 205 -4.95 9.24 0.23
C ASP A 205 -4.28 9.70 -1.05
N ASN A 206 -5.06 10.02 -2.09
CA ASN A 206 -4.52 10.48 -3.36
C ASN A 206 -4.13 11.96 -3.30
N GLN A 207 -3.08 12.30 -4.05
CA GLN A 207 -2.56 13.65 -4.19
C GLN A 207 -3.67 14.67 -4.56
N GLY A 208 -3.65 15.85 -3.92
CA GLY A 208 -4.56 16.96 -4.21
C GLY A 208 -4.56 18.02 -3.09
N PRO A 209 -5.65 18.79 -2.92
CA PRO A 209 -5.80 19.75 -1.83
C PRO A 209 -5.42 19.16 -0.48
N TRP A 210 -4.51 19.84 0.21
CA TRP A 210 -3.99 19.51 1.53
C TRP A 210 -3.27 18.15 1.61
N ASN A 211 -2.95 17.56 0.45
CA ASN A 211 -2.23 16.30 0.33
C ASN A 211 -1.22 16.42 -0.83
N GLY A 212 -0.09 17.06 -0.56
CA GLY A 212 0.88 17.47 -1.60
C GLY A 212 1.43 16.33 -2.46
N SER A 213 1.45 15.12 -1.90
CA SER A 213 1.71 13.88 -2.64
C SER A 213 0.83 12.76 -2.06
N SER A 214 0.65 11.68 -2.83
CA SER A 214 -0.14 10.54 -2.37
C SER A 214 0.52 9.92 -1.15
N SER A 215 -0.25 9.36 -0.23
CA SER A 215 0.28 8.93 1.05
C SER A 215 -0.50 7.80 1.72
N LEU A 216 0.19 7.08 2.60
CA LEU A 216 -0.37 6.19 3.61
C LEU A 216 -0.48 6.95 4.93
N LYS A 217 -1.67 7.02 5.51
CA LYS A 217 -1.93 7.78 6.75
C LYS A 217 -2.55 6.91 7.83
N TRP A 218 -2.13 7.12 9.07
CA TRP A 218 -2.62 6.38 10.23
C TRP A 218 -3.94 6.96 10.75
N LEU A 219 -4.97 6.13 10.83
CA LEU A 219 -6.28 6.48 11.40
C LEU A 219 -6.27 6.29 12.92
N LYS A 220 -5.56 7.19 13.62
CA LYS A 220 -5.57 7.24 15.08
C LYS A 220 -6.91 7.83 15.57
N PRO A 221 -7.71 7.13 16.40
CA PRO A 221 -8.93 7.71 16.96
C PRO A 221 -8.71 9.10 17.56
N GLY A 222 -9.58 10.04 17.21
CA GLY A 222 -9.51 11.44 17.66
C GLY A 222 -8.58 12.33 16.81
N SER A 223 -7.96 11.83 15.74
CA SER A 223 -7.04 12.63 14.92
C SER A 223 -7.68 13.33 13.73
N PHE A 224 -6.94 14.32 13.23
CA PHE A 224 -7.17 15.05 12.00
C PHE A 224 -6.11 14.62 10.96
N GLN A 225 -6.53 14.31 9.73
CA GLN A 225 -5.67 13.77 8.66
C GLN A 225 -5.17 14.82 7.66
N GLY A 226 -5.46 16.09 7.93
CA GLY A 226 -4.86 17.24 7.27
C GLY A 226 -5.79 18.01 6.32
N ASN A 227 -6.90 17.46 5.83
CA ASN A 227 -7.77 18.22 4.93
C ASN A 227 -8.92 18.92 5.72
N PRO A 228 -8.98 20.26 5.77
CA PRO A 228 -9.97 20.97 6.58
C PRO A 228 -11.40 20.95 6.05
N THR A 229 -11.62 20.56 4.78
CA THR A 229 -12.93 20.70 4.11
C THR A 229 -14.07 20.03 4.86
N GLY A 230 -13.81 18.84 5.44
CA GLY A 230 -14.80 18.09 6.22
C GLY A 230 -15.05 18.63 7.63
N ASN A 231 -14.25 19.57 8.13
CA ASN A 231 -14.31 20.00 9.55
C ASN A 231 -15.62 20.68 9.96
N LYS A 232 -16.49 21.02 9.02
CA LYS A 232 -17.84 21.51 9.33
C LYS A 232 -18.70 20.49 10.11
N PHE A 233 -18.49 19.18 9.90
CA PHE A 233 -19.29 18.15 10.58
C PHE A 233 -18.91 17.94 12.06
N TYR A 234 -17.95 18.71 12.59
CA TYR A 234 -17.77 18.79 14.05
C TYR A 234 -18.97 19.43 14.75
N GLU A 235 -19.83 20.16 14.04
CA GLU A 235 -21.10 20.68 14.58
C GLU A 235 -22.11 19.55 14.86
N ASP A 236 -21.98 18.42 14.18
CA ASP A 236 -22.89 17.28 14.24
C ASP A 236 -22.45 16.19 15.24
N THR A 237 -21.30 16.34 15.91
CA THR A 237 -20.83 15.37 16.90
C THR A 237 -20.00 15.97 18.01
N LYS A 238 -20.05 15.34 19.19
CA LYS A 238 -19.16 15.62 20.32
C LYS A 238 -18.08 14.55 20.51
N ALA A 239 -18.14 13.43 19.78
CA ALA A 239 -17.27 12.27 19.96
C ALA A 239 -15.79 12.57 19.65
N MET A 240 -15.53 13.52 18.75
CA MET A 240 -14.18 13.93 18.33
C MET A 240 -13.60 15.09 19.14
N GLY A 241 -14.30 15.57 20.17
CA GLY A 241 -13.86 16.71 20.96
C GLY A 241 -13.86 18.02 20.17
N LYS A 242 -12.80 18.82 20.33
CA LYS A 242 -12.71 20.16 19.74
C LYS A 242 -12.39 20.08 18.24
N ARG A 243 -13.04 20.93 17.44
CA ARG A 243 -12.67 21.15 16.03
C ARG A 243 -11.19 21.59 15.94
N PRO A 244 -10.35 20.92 15.12
CA PRO A 244 -8.97 21.31 14.88
C PRO A 244 -8.87 22.75 14.37
N VAL A 245 -7.76 23.42 14.67
CA VAL A 245 -7.49 24.74 14.07
C VAL A 245 -7.21 24.56 12.58
N GLU A 246 -7.80 25.40 11.74
CA GLU A 246 -7.62 25.29 10.29
C GLU A 246 -6.15 25.49 9.89
N PRO A 247 -5.60 24.65 8.98
CA PRO A 247 -4.24 24.75 8.48
C PRO A 247 -3.98 26.08 7.77
N ASN A 248 -2.77 26.63 7.94
CA ASN A 248 -2.36 27.75 7.11
C ASN A 248 -2.08 27.26 5.69
N ASP A 249 -2.60 27.98 4.70
CA ASP A 249 -2.30 27.71 3.30
C ASP A 249 -0.82 27.99 2.98
N LYS A 250 -0.29 27.26 2.00
CA LYS A 250 1.11 27.34 1.54
C LYS A 250 2.16 27.15 2.65
N SER A 251 1.86 26.28 3.62
CA SER A 251 2.72 25.95 4.77
C SER A 251 3.50 24.65 4.56
N ARG A 252 3.99 24.05 5.66
CA ARG A 252 4.66 22.74 5.75
C ARG A 252 4.03 21.89 6.85
N ILE A 253 3.97 20.57 6.61
CA ILE A 253 3.37 19.61 7.55
C ILE A 253 3.95 19.75 8.96
N ILE A 254 5.28 19.89 9.11
CA ILE A 254 5.91 20.03 10.44
C ILE A 254 5.54 21.33 11.13
N ALA A 255 5.38 22.44 10.40
CA ALA A 255 4.95 23.69 10.97
C ALA A 255 3.51 23.59 11.48
N GLU A 256 2.62 23.01 10.67
CA GLU A 256 1.20 22.87 11.02
C GLU A 256 0.97 21.83 12.12
N ARG A 257 1.75 20.75 12.17
CA ARG A 257 1.70 19.75 13.24
C ARG A 257 2.03 20.33 14.62
N LYS A 258 2.88 21.36 14.70
CA LYS A 258 3.17 22.06 15.96
C LYS A 258 1.99 22.93 16.43
N ARG A 259 1.12 23.34 15.50
CA ARG A 259 0.00 24.25 15.75
C ARG A 259 -1.32 23.51 15.96
N ILE A 260 -1.51 22.38 15.29
CA ILE A 260 -2.73 21.57 15.31
C ILE A 260 -2.45 20.29 16.10
N ALA A 261 -2.91 20.23 17.35
CA ALA A 261 -2.60 19.12 18.27
C ALA A 261 -3.18 17.78 17.78
N GLU A 262 -4.31 17.83 17.07
CA GLU A 262 -5.02 16.67 16.52
C GLU A 262 -4.36 16.15 15.22
N PHE A 263 -3.48 16.93 14.58
CA PHE A 263 -2.93 16.58 13.27
C PHE A 263 -1.92 15.43 13.35
N VAL A 264 -2.24 14.34 12.66
CA VAL A 264 -1.33 13.21 12.44
C VAL A 264 -0.76 13.34 11.02
N PRO A 265 0.57 13.49 10.86
CA PRO A 265 1.17 13.57 9.54
C PRO A 265 1.09 12.21 8.82
N PRO A 266 1.24 12.18 7.49
CA PRO A 266 1.35 10.93 6.75
C PRO A 266 2.43 10.02 7.32
N ALA A 267 2.13 8.73 7.48
CA ALA A 267 3.13 7.75 7.93
C ALA A 267 4.16 7.53 6.82
N VAL A 268 3.69 7.37 5.58
CA VAL A 268 4.56 7.24 4.41
C VAL A 268 3.99 8.09 3.28
N ILE A 269 4.80 8.96 2.72
CA ILE A 269 4.52 9.67 1.47
C ILE A 269 5.01 8.79 0.33
N LEU A 270 4.19 8.66 -0.71
CA LEU A 270 4.50 7.96 -1.95
C LEU A 270 4.80 9.02 -3.01
N PRO A 271 6.08 9.33 -3.29
CA PRO A 271 6.45 10.43 -4.17
C PRO A 271 5.75 10.36 -5.53
N HIS A 272 5.05 11.45 -5.85
CA HIS A 272 4.19 11.53 -7.03
C HIS A 272 4.97 11.24 -8.31
N ALA A 273 4.41 10.41 -9.19
CA ALA A 273 4.97 9.97 -10.47
C ALA A 273 6.25 9.11 -10.40
N LYS A 274 7.05 9.22 -9.33
CA LYS A 274 8.23 8.40 -9.07
C LYS A 274 7.85 7.03 -8.52
N VAL A 275 7.06 7.01 -7.45
CA VAL A 275 6.63 5.78 -6.78
C VAL A 275 5.15 5.55 -7.05
N GLY A 276 4.28 6.47 -6.62
CA GLY A 276 2.83 6.31 -6.73
C GLY A 276 2.14 7.54 -7.30
N HIS A 277 0.94 7.35 -7.83
CA HIS A 277 0.04 8.40 -8.28
C HIS A 277 -1.30 8.29 -7.57
N SER A 278 -1.89 7.11 -7.57
CA SER A 278 -3.19 6.78 -7.03
C SER A 278 -3.11 5.46 -6.24
N PRO A 279 -2.52 5.47 -5.03
CA PRO A 279 -2.49 4.29 -4.17
C PRO A 279 -3.89 3.88 -3.72
N SER A 280 -4.11 2.58 -3.57
CA SER A 280 -5.41 1.96 -3.33
C SER A 280 -5.39 0.98 -2.15
N GLY A 281 -5.84 -0.26 -2.34
CA GLY A 281 -5.99 -1.27 -1.29
C GLY A 281 -4.72 -1.52 -0.49
N ILE A 282 -4.91 -1.87 0.79
CA ILE A 282 -3.85 -2.11 1.76
C ILE A 282 -4.02 -3.52 2.32
N VAL A 283 -2.95 -4.31 2.36
CA VAL A 283 -2.89 -5.55 3.14
C VAL A 283 -1.54 -5.69 3.82
N ALA A 284 -1.50 -6.24 5.03
CA ALA A 284 -0.26 -6.55 5.73
C ALA A 284 0.13 -8.01 5.55
N ASP A 285 1.41 -8.27 5.34
CA ASP A 285 1.94 -9.64 5.39
C ASP A 285 1.93 -10.16 6.83
N THR A 286 1.04 -11.09 7.08
CA THR A 286 0.88 -11.78 8.38
C THR A 286 1.01 -13.29 8.22
N THR A 287 1.59 -13.73 7.10
CA THR A 287 1.54 -15.14 6.66
C THR A 287 2.61 -16.02 7.29
N GLY A 288 3.55 -15.44 8.05
CA GLY A 288 4.66 -16.16 8.65
C GLY A 288 5.73 -16.53 7.63
N GLY A 289 6.00 -15.65 6.67
CA GLY A 289 7.03 -15.85 5.62
C GLY A 289 6.59 -16.71 4.43
N LYS A 290 5.27 -16.90 4.21
CA LYS A 290 4.77 -17.65 3.04
C LYS A 290 4.75 -16.81 1.76
N PHE A 291 4.98 -15.50 1.87
CA PHE A 291 5.10 -14.59 0.74
C PHE A 291 6.46 -13.90 0.67
N GLY A 292 7.51 -14.60 1.11
CA GLY A 292 8.88 -14.07 1.13
C GLY A 292 9.25 -13.42 2.47
N PRO A 293 10.37 -12.67 2.53
CA PRO A 293 10.94 -12.17 3.77
C PRO A 293 10.29 -10.87 4.27
N TRP A 294 9.02 -10.61 3.95
CA TRP A 294 8.39 -9.29 4.15
C TRP A 294 7.40 -9.26 5.32
N GLU A 295 7.52 -10.20 6.25
CA GLU A 295 6.66 -10.31 7.42
C GLU A 295 6.43 -8.93 8.09
N LYS A 296 5.17 -8.62 8.39
CA LYS A 296 4.65 -7.36 8.93
C LYS A 296 4.67 -6.13 8.02
N GLN A 297 5.22 -6.23 6.81
CA GLN A 297 5.17 -5.11 5.85
C GLN A 297 3.80 -5.00 5.20
N LEU A 298 3.51 -3.83 4.64
CA LEU A 298 2.27 -3.61 3.89
C LEU A 298 2.53 -3.76 2.40
N TYR A 299 1.52 -4.26 1.70
CA TYR A 299 1.39 -4.17 0.26
C TYR A 299 0.29 -3.16 -0.07
N ILE A 300 0.64 -2.20 -0.91
CA ILE A 300 -0.23 -1.10 -1.32
C ILE A 300 -0.47 -1.23 -2.82
N GLY A 301 -1.73 -1.39 -3.21
CA GLY A 301 -2.13 -1.35 -4.62
C GLY A 301 -1.91 0.04 -5.20
N GLU A 302 -1.62 0.11 -6.50
CA GLU A 302 -1.44 1.37 -7.21
C GLU A 302 -2.22 1.32 -8.54
N GLN A 303 -3.15 2.26 -8.71
CA GLN A 303 -4.09 2.26 -9.82
C GLN A 303 -3.46 2.74 -11.13
N THR A 304 -2.68 3.81 -11.13
CA THR A 304 -2.24 4.45 -12.39
C THR A 304 -1.08 3.69 -13.06
N LYS A 305 -0.18 3.12 -12.27
CA LYS A 305 1.01 2.36 -12.65
C LYS A 305 0.74 0.87 -12.78
N SER A 306 -0.39 0.37 -12.25
CA SER A 306 -0.69 -1.07 -12.24
C SER A 306 0.42 -1.84 -11.53
N GLU A 307 0.69 -1.44 -10.29
CA GLU A 307 1.78 -1.94 -9.46
C GLU A 307 1.30 -2.26 -8.05
N LEU A 308 2.00 -3.18 -7.39
CA LEU A 308 1.95 -3.39 -5.96
C LEU A 308 3.24 -2.86 -5.35
N GLN A 309 3.12 -2.00 -4.35
CA GLN A 309 4.25 -1.39 -3.64
C GLN A 309 4.41 -2.01 -2.27
N ARG A 310 5.65 -2.02 -1.76
CA ARG A 310 5.96 -2.54 -0.42
C ARG A 310 6.23 -1.37 0.52
N VAL A 311 5.65 -1.41 1.71
CA VAL A 311 5.86 -0.40 2.75
C VAL A 311 6.33 -1.07 4.03
N SER A 312 7.47 -0.62 4.56
CA SER A 312 7.89 -0.96 5.91
C SER A 312 7.56 0.20 6.85
N LEU A 313 7.01 -0.12 8.03
CA LEU A 313 6.63 0.85 9.04
C LEU A 313 7.44 0.64 10.32
N GLU A 314 7.68 1.74 11.02
CA GLU A 314 8.14 1.75 12.40
C GLU A 314 7.39 2.82 13.19
N LYS A 315 7.50 2.76 14.53
CA LYS A 315 6.90 3.75 15.42
C LYS A 315 7.98 4.48 16.21
N VAL A 316 8.16 5.77 15.92
CA VAL A 316 9.17 6.62 16.55
C VAL A 316 8.46 7.76 17.30
N ASN A 317 8.78 7.93 18.58
CA ASN A 317 8.16 8.94 19.46
C ASN A 317 6.61 8.92 19.41
N GLY A 318 6.01 7.74 19.25
CA GLY A 318 4.56 7.55 19.22
C GLY A 318 3.89 7.79 17.85
N LEU A 319 4.64 8.11 16.81
CA LEU A 319 4.14 8.25 15.44
C LEU A 319 4.63 7.14 14.53
N TYR A 320 3.75 6.73 13.61
CA TYR A 320 4.15 5.90 12.49
C TYR A 320 4.93 6.70 11.46
N GLN A 321 6.01 6.09 10.98
CA GLN A 321 6.79 6.54 9.85
C GLN A 321 7.45 5.34 9.17
N GLY A 322 8.05 5.51 7.99
CA GLY A 322 8.67 4.38 7.32
C GLY A 322 9.04 4.64 5.87
N ALA A 323 9.35 3.56 5.15
CA ALA A 323 9.78 3.61 3.76
C ALA A 323 8.82 2.87 2.83
N VAL A 324 8.62 3.44 1.64
CA VAL A 324 8.03 2.75 0.49
C VAL A 324 9.14 2.28 -0.45
N PHE A 325 8.91 1.15 -1.11
CA PHE A 325 9.76 0.54 -2.12
C PHE A 325 8.90 0.14 -3.32
N HIS A 326 9.51 0.16 -4.51
CA HIS A 326 8.97 -0.60 -5.63
C HIS A 326 8.95 -2.09 -5.27
N PHE A 327 8.02 -2.86 -5.86
CA PHE A 327 7.92 -4.28 -5.57
C PHE A 327 7.44 -5.12 -6.76
N LEU A 328 6.14 -5.15 -7.06
CA LEU A 328 5.62 -5.96 -8.17
C LEU A 328 4.97 -5.06 -9.22
N SER A 329 5.29 -5.30 -10.49
CA SER A 329 4.77 -4.52 -11.61
C SER A 329 4.23 -5.40 -12.73
N GLY A 330 3.59 -4.75 -13.71
CA GLY A 330 3.07 -5.39 -14.91
C GLY A 330 1.69 -6.02 -14.75
N PHE A 331 0.89 -5.55 -13.78
CA PHE A 331 -0.51 -5.97 -13.66
C PHE A 331 -1.32 -5.42 -14.84
N GLU A 332 -2.38 -6.13 -15.21
CA GLU A 332 -3.12 -5.89 -16.45
C GLU A 332 -4.10 -4.71 -16.37
N ALA A 333 -4.43 -4.24 -15.17
CA ALA A 333 -5.24 -3.04 -14.97
C ALA A 333 -4.82 -2.29 -13.71
N GLY A 334 -5.42 -1.13 -13.45
CA GLY A 334 -5.12 -0.34 -12.25
C GLY A 334 -5.66 -0.99 -10.98
N LEU A 335 -4.78 -1.30 -10.03
CA LEU A 335 -5.16 -2.07 -8.84
C LEU A 335 -6.09 -1.28 -7.91
N VAL A 336 -7.17 -1.92 -7.44
CA VAL A 336 -8.12 -1.34 -6.48
C VAL A 336 -8.17 -2.19 -5.20
N PRO A 337 -8.79 -3.40 -5.17
CA PRO A 337 -8.67 -4.26 -4.00
C PRO A 337 -7.39 -5.10 -4.02
N VAL A 338 -6.80 -5.26 -2.84
CA VAL A 338 -5.70 -6.18 -2.56
C VAL A 338 -6.06 -7.01 -1.33
N ARG A 339 -5.89 -8.34 -1.42
CA ARG A 339 -6.10 -9.28 -0.32
C ARG A 339 -5.01 -10.34 -0.31
N GLN A 340 -4.60 -10.78 0.87
CA GLN A 340 -3.62 -11.85 1.01
C GLN A 340 -4.25 -12.99 1.81
N ALA A 341 -4.13 -14.19 1.27
CA ALA A 341 -4.62 -15.40 1.89
C ALA A 341 -3.61 -15.98 2.89
N PRO A 342 -4.09 -16.78 3.87
CA PRO A 342 -3.21 -17.38 4.89
C PRO A 342 -2.13 -18.33 4.33
N ASP A 343 -2.24 -18.76 3.07
CA ASP A 343 -1.24 -19.58 2.39
C ASP A 343 -0.12 -18.75 1.72
N GLY A 344 -0.20 -17.41 1.77
CA GLY A 344 0.72 -16.50 1.12
C GLY A 344 0.17 -15.89 -0.17
N THR A 345 -0.84 -16.49 -0.81
CA THR A 345 -1.35 -16.02 -2.10
C THR A 345 -1.91 -14.60 -1.99
N VAL A 346 -1.42 -13.67 -2.81
CA VAL A 346 -1.96 -12.32 -2.92
C VAL A 346 -2.91 -12.27 -4.10
N PHE A 347 -4.17 -11.88 -3.86
CA PHE A 347 -5.17 -11.60 -4.88
C PHE A 347 -5.30 -10.10 -5.08
N VAL A 348 -5.37 -9.68 -6.33
CA VAL A 348 -5.59 -8.29 -6.72
C VAL A 348 -6.70 -8.18 -7.75
N GLY A 349 -7.50 -7.14 -7.63
CA GLY A 349 -8.47 -6.75 -8.65
C GLY A 349 -8.05 -5.41 -9.24
N GLY A 350 -8.40 -5.18 -10.51
CA GLY A 350 -8.07 -3.92 -11.15
C GLY A 350 -9.12 -3.41 -12.13
N THR A 351 -9.08 -2.11 -12.36
CA THR A 351 -9.92 -1.40 -13.33
C THR A 351 -9.26 -0.10 -13.81
N ASN A 352 -9.52 0.26 -15.06
CA ASN A 352 -9.22 1.59 -15.61
C ASN A 352 -10.47 2.50 -15.70
N ARG A 353 -11.58 2.11 -15.06
CA ARG A 353 -12.80 2.93 -15.04
C ARG A 353 -12.56 4.23 -14.27
N GLY A 354 -12.79 5.34 -14.96
CA GLY A 354 -12.62 6.70 -14.43
C GLY A 354 -11.23 7.28 -14.72
N TRP A 355 -10.19 6.45 -14.69
CA TRP A 355 -8.80 6.88 -14.93
C TRP A 355 -7.99 5.82 -15.66
N ALA A 356 -7.17 6.29 -16.61
CA ALA A 356 -6.22 5.41 -17.29
C ALA A 356 -5.23 4.77 -16.30
N SER A 357 -4.89 3.52 -16.59
CA SER A 357 -3.85 2.76 -15.91
C SER A 357 -2.81 2.29 -16.93
N SER A 358 -1.63 1.91 -16.45
CA SER A 358 -0.53 1.43 -17.29
C SER A 358 -0.74 -0.01 -17.78
N GLY A 359 -1.63 -0.78 -17.13
CA GLY A 359 -2.06 -2.11 -17.57
C GLY A 359 -2.75 -2.13 -18.94
N SER A 360 -2.70 -3.28 -19.61
CA SER A 360 -3.17 -3.42 -21.00
C SER A 360 -4.68 -3.66 -21.15
N LYS A 361 -5.38 -3.89 -20.04
CA LYS A 361 -6.80 -4.29 -19.99
C LYS A 361 -7.67 -3.29 -19.22
N PRO A 362 -8.98 -3.24 -19.52
CA PRO A 362 -9.90 -2.38 -18.79
C PRO A 362 -10.18 -2.83 -17.34
N PHE A 363 -10.01 -4.12 -17.07
CA PHE A 363 -10.14 -4.72 -15.76
C PHE A 363 -9.36 -6.02 -15.69
N THR A 364 -9.10 -6.50 -14.47
CA THR A 364 -8.44 -7.79 -14.26
C THR A 364 -8.76 -8.37 -12.88
N PHE A 365 -8.57 -9.68 -12.76
CA PHE A 365 -8.44 -10.38 -11.49
C PHE A 365 -7.19 -11.26 -11.57
N GLU A 366 -6.19 -10.97 -10.74
CA GLU A 366 -4.90 -11.65 -10.78
C GLU A 366 -4.54 -12.18 -9.40
N ARG A 367 -3.71 -13.23 -9.39
CA ARG A 367 -3.03 -13.69 -8.18
C ARG A 367 -1.52 -13.61 -8.33
N VAL A 368 -0.84 -13.51 -7.20
CA VAL A 368 0.61 -13.62 -7.09
C VAL A 368 0.96 -14.67 -6.05
N ARG A 369 1.92 -15.52 -6.38
CA ARG A 369 2.51 -16.51 -5.45
C ARG A 369 4.02 -16.40 -5.43
N TRP A 370 4.59 -16.49 -4.24
CA TRP A 370 6.02 -16.54 -4.06
C TRP A 370 6.58 -17.90 -4.53
N THR A 371 7.71 -17.89 -5.22
CA THR A 371 8.37 -19.10 -5.75
C THR A 371 9.14 -19.88 -4.70
N GLY A 372 9.32 -19.30 -3.50
CA GLY A 372 10.24 -19.79 -2.47
C GLY A 372 11.66 -19.22 -2.57
N LYS A 373 11.96 -18.45 -3.63
CA LYS A 373 13.26 -17.79 -3.80
C LYS A 373 13.23 -16.36 -3.26
N THR A 374 14.19 -15.99 -2.43
CA THR A 374 14.32 -14.63 -1.91
C THR A 374 15.17 -13.78 -2.86
N PRO A 375 14.76 -12.55 -3.22
CA PRO A 375 15.62 -11.60 -3.92
C PRO A 375 16.63 -10.98 -2.96
N PHE A 376 17.84 -10.67 -3.43
CA PHE A 376 18.74 -9.77 -2.70
C PHE A 376 18.21 -8.33 -2.83
N GLU A 377 17.77 -7.73 -1.72
CA GLU A 377 17.09 -6.43 -1.68
C GLU A 377 17.18 -5.77 -0.29
N MET A 378 16.91 -4.45 -0.23
CA MET A 378 16.62 -3.74 1.01
C MET A 378 15.31 -4.25 1.63
N GLN A 379 15.40 -5.03 2.70
CA GLN A 379 14.26 -5.49 3.48
C GLN A 379 13.59 -4.34 4.24
N ASN A 380 14.36 -3.46 4.87
CA ASN A 380 13.82 -2.38 5.68
C ASN A 380 14.79 -1.18 5.71
N ILE A 381 14.25 0.02 5.87
CA ILE A 381 15.00 1.22 6.23
C ILE A 381 14.41 1.73 7.54
N SER A 382 15.23 1.92 8.56
CA SER A 382 14.82 2.46 9.85
C SER A 382 15.61 3.69 10.22
N ALA A 383 14.96 4.67 10.83
CA ALA A 383 15.62 5.88 11.30
C ALA A 383 16.50 5.59 12.52
N LEU A 384 17.62 6.29 12.60
CA LEU A 384 18.47 6.38 13.77
C LEU A 384 18.66 7.86 14.13
N LYS A 385 19.17 8.13 15.34
CA LYS A 385 19.44 9.51 15.79
C LYS A 385 20.38 10.32 14.88
N ASP A 386 21.24 9.64 14.13
CA ASP A 386 22.29 10.21 13.30
C ASP A 386 22.33 9.62 11.88
N GLY A 387 21.26 8.94 11.45
CA GLY A 387 21.14 8.46 10.08
C GLY A 387 20.08 7.38 9.92
N PHE A 388 20.42 6.34 9.17
CA PHE A 388 19.52 5.21 8.89
C PHE A 388 20.22 3.87 9.11
N GLU A 389 19.44 2.84 9.46
CA GLU A 389 19.83 1.44 9.33
C GLU A 389 19.07 0.83 8.15
N VAL A 390 19.80 0.27 7.20
CA VAL A 390 19.24 -0.52 6.09
C VAL A 390 19.44 -1.99 6.43
N THR A 391 18.35 -2.75 6.50
CA THR A 391 18.40 -4.21 6.61
C THR A 391 18.22 -4.82 5.22
N PHE A 392 19.03 -5.82 4.88
CA PHE A 392 19.00 -6.54 3.61
C PHE A 392 18.50 -7.96 3.82
N THR A 393 17.88 -8.53 2.78
CA THR A 393 17.34 -9.90 2.81
C THR A 393 18.42 -10.98 2.99
N GLU A 394 19.64 -10.70 2.48
CA GLU A 394 20.81 -11.59 2.55
C GLU A 394 22.09 -10.82 2.94
N PRO A 395 23.17 -11.52 3.36
CA PRO A 395 24.45 -10.87 3.65
C PRO A 395 24.99 -10.04 2.49
N VAL A 396 25.33 -8.78 2.74
CA VAL A 396 26.01 -7.89 1.79
C VAL A 396 27.49 -8.25 1.65
N ASP A 397 28.12 -7.86 0.54
CA ASP A 397 29.58 -7.83 0.41
C ASP A 397 30.12 -6.59 1.14
N PRO A 398 30.92 -6.74 2.22
CA PRO A 398 31.49 -5.61 2.92
C PRO A 398 32.37 -4.72 2.03
N ALA A 399 33.00 -5.26 0.98
CA ALA A 399 33.87 -4.49 0.09
C ALA A 399 33.12 -3.46 -0.77
N THR A 400 31.81 -3.67 -0.99
CA THR A 400 30.94 -2.73 -1.68
C THR A 400 30.07 -1.96 -0.69
N ALA A 401 29.47 -2.63 0.29
CA ALA A 401 28.53 -2.04 1.21
C ALA A 401 29.14 -1.12 2.28
N SER A 402 30.46 -1.16 2.53
CA SER A 402 31.12 -0.24 3.48
C SER A 402 31.54 1.10 2.88
N LYS A 403 31.33 1.29 1.58
CA LYS A 403 31.74 2.48 0.83
C LYS A 403 30.63 3.53 0.83
N PRO A 404 30.87 4.76 1.31
CA PRO A 404 29.89 5.85 1.21
C PRO A 404 29.40 6.09 -0.22
N GLU A 405 30.29 5.95 -1.22
CA GLU A 405 29.97 6.12 -2.64
C GLU A 405 29.05 5.04 -3.23
N SER A 406 28.78 3.96 -2.50
CA SER A 406 27.77 2.95 -2.90
C SER A 406 26.34 3.44 -2.71
N TYR A 407 26.17 4.61 -2.10
CA TYR A 407 24.90 5.18 -1.72
C TYR A 407 24.79 6.64 -2.16
N SER A 408 23.58 7.09 -2.46
CA SER A 408 23.25 8.48 -2.69
C SER A 408 21.95 8.82 -1.94
N MET A 409 21.78 10.08 -1.58
CA MET A 409 20.56 10.55 -0.93
C MET A 409 20.11 11.91 -1.43
N ASP A 410 18.81 12.04 -1.61
CA ASP A 410 18.11 13.31 -1.77
C ASP A 410 16.96 13.40 -0.76
N ALA A 411 16.62 14.62 -0.35
CA ALA A 411 15.52 14.85 0.55
C ALA A 411 14.70 16.08 0.15
N TRP A 412 13.38 16.00 0.32
CA TRP A 412 12.47 17.10 0.02
C TRP A 412 11.18 16.99 0.83
N THR A 413 10.39 18.04 0.81
CA THR A 413 9.02 18.02 1.32
C THR A 413 8.06 18.61 0.27
N TYR A 414 6.80 18.75 0.63
CA TYR A 414 5.75 19.30 -0.23
C TYR A 414 5.12 20.53 0.42
N ILE A 415 4.58 21.42 -0.41
CA ILE A 415 3.75 22.52 0.05
C ILE A 415 2.45 21.92 0.59
N TYR A 416 2.12 22.26 1.84
CA TYR A 416 0.84 21.92 2.41
C TYR A 416 -0.12 23.08 2.16
N GLN A 417 -1.05 22.89 1.22
CA GLN A 417 -1.85 23.96 0.64
C GLN A 417 -3.22 23.50 0.15
N ALA A 418 -4.15 24.44 -0.04
CA ALA A 418 -5.49 24.19 -0.56
C ALA A 418 -5.52 23.88 -2.07
N GLU A 419 -4.55 24.38 -2.82
CA GLU A 419 -4.47 24.19 -4.26
C GLU A 419 -4.22 22.72 -4.64
N TYR A 420 -4.80 22.28 -5.76
CA TYR A 420 -4.53 20.94 -6.29
C TYR A 420 -3.12 20.87 -6.86
N GLY A 421 -2.31 19.95 -6.36
CA GLY A 421 -0.91 19.87 -6.78
C GLY A 421 0.00 20.28 -5.64
N SER A 422 1.19 19.69 -5.59
CA SER A 422 2.32 20.35 -4.94
C SER A 422 3.61 19.96 -5.65
N PRO A 423 4.50 20.92 -5.93
CA PRO A 423 5.87 20.59 -6.29
C PRO A 423 6.61 20.00 -5.09
N GLU A 424 7.73 19.34 -5.38
CA GLU A 424 8.78 19.06 -4.39
C GLU A 424 9.49 20.38 -4.05
N VAL A 425 9.63 20.67 -2.77
CA VAL A 425 10.19 21.92 -2.23
C VAL A 425 11.17 21.64 -1.09
N ASP A 426 11.91 22.67 -0.70
CA ASP A 426 12.91 22.64 0.38
C ASP A 426 13.92 21.49 0.21
N LYS A 427 14.41 21.33 -1.03
CA LYS A 427 15.32 20.26 -1.42
C LYS A 427 16.65 20.36 -0.67
N VAL A 428 17.13 19.22 -0.20
CA VAL A 428 18.42 19.03 0.45
C VAL A 428 19.05 17.77 -0.14
N THR A 429 20.37 17.74 -0.24
CA THR A 429 21.14 16.54 -0.59
C THR A 429 21.92 16.08 0.64
N PRO A 430 21.37 15.17 1.46
CA PRO A 430 22.05 14.64 2.63
C PRO A 430 23.37 13.96 2.25
N LYS A 431 24.37 14.06 3.12
CA LYS A 431 25.69 13.46 2.90
C LYS A 431 25.89 12.26 3.80
N ILE A 432 26.24 11.12 3.22
CA ILE A 432 26.62 9.92 3.96
C ILE A 432 28.07 10.08 4.41
N THR A 433 28.28 10.29 5.71
CA THR A 433 29.59 10.61 6.31
C THR A 433 30.26 9.41 6.96
N GLY A 434 29.53 8.31 7.13
CA GLY A 434 30.08 7.06 7.64
C GLY A 434 29.17 5.88 7.31
N VAL A 435 29.78 4.73 7.10
CA VAL A 435 29.08 3.48 6.80
C VAL A 435 29.68 2.36 7.64
N SER A 436 28.84 1.57 8.29
CA SER A 436 29.28 0.38 9.02
C SER A 436 28.37 -0.80 8.75
N VAL A 437 28.97 -1.94 8.40
CA VAL A 437 28.27 -3.20 8.15
C VAL A 437 28.20 -4.00 9.46
N SER A 438 27.06 -4.59 9.77
CA SER A 438 26.87 -5.45 10.94
C SER A 438 27.70 -6.75 10.86
N PRO A 439 27.97 -7.43 11.99
CA PRO A 439 28.73 -8.69 12.00
C PRO A 439 28.12 -9.80 11.13
N ASP A 440 26.78 -9.90 11.09
CA ASP A 440 26.05 -10.86 10.24
C ASP A 440 25.94 -10.39 8.78
N LYS A 441 26.44 -9.18 8.48
CA LYS A 441 26.44 -8.52 7.18
C LYS A 441 25.04 -8.30 6.60
N LYS A 442 23.97 -8.41 7.40
CA LYS A 442 22.60 -8.17 6.93
C LYS A 442 22.13 -6.75 7.17
N LYS A 443 22.91 -5.93 7.88
CA LYS A 443 22.56 -4.55 8.18
C LYS A 443 23.70 -3.62 7.83
N VAL A 444 23.34 -2.46 7.31
CA VAL A 444 24.25 -1.35 7.10
C VAL A 444 23.70 -0.13 7.80
N ARG A 445 24.51 0.43 8.71
CA ARG A 445 24.24 1.74 9.29
C ARG A 445 24.89 2.81 8.45
N LEU A 446 24.09 3.77 8.03
CA LEU A 446 24.48 4.97 7.31
C LEU A 446 24.42 6.13 8.29
N LYS A 447 25.56 6.78 8.56
CA LYS A 447 25.59 8.06 9.26
C LYS A 447 25.36 9.17 8.25
N VAL A 448 24.38 10.03 8.50
CA VAL A 448 23.89 11.01 7.53
C VAL A 448 23.93 12.41 8.14
N ASP A 449 24.69 13.29 7.50
CA ASP A 449 24.62 14.72 7.74
C ASP A 449 23.53 15.33 6.85
N GLY A 450 22.60 16.08 7.44
CA GLY A 450 21.47 16.66 6.71
C GLY A 450 20.17 15.83 6.76
N LEU A 451 19.93 15.09 7.85
CA LEU A 451 18.60 14.55 8.16
C LEU A 451 17.61 15.68 8.45
N VAL A 452 16.50 15.72 7.75
CA VAL A 452 15.50 16.80 7.89
C VAL A 452 14.13 16.25 8.29
N GLN A 453 13.70 16.58 9.51
CA GLN A 453 12.35 16.22 9.96
C GLN A 453 11.29 16.84 9.04
N GLY A 454 10.32 16.04 8.59
CA GLY A 454 9.26 16.43 7.66
C GLY A 454 9.54 16.15 6.19
N HIS A 455 10.72 15.60 5.88
CA HIS A 455 11.12 15.29 4.52
C HIS A 455 10.98 13.81 4.19
N VAL A 456 10.69 13.54 2.93
CA VAL A 456 10.97 12.25 2.31
C VAL A 456 12.47 12.22 2.00
N HIS A 457 13.17 11.19 2.47
CA HIS A 457 14.55 10.90 2.17
C HIS A 457 14.58 9.73 1.18
N HIS A 458 14.96 10.02 -0.06
CA HIS A 458 15.22 9.03 -1.09
C HIS A 458 16.64 8.52 -0.92
N LEU A 459 16.77 7.22 -0.66
CA LEU A 459 18.03 6.52 -0.60
C LEU A 459 18.17 5.65 -1.84
N GLU A 460 19.28 5.81 -2.56
CA GLU A 460 19.71 4.83 -3.56
C GLU A 460 20.93 4.07 -3.03
N ALA A 461 20.96 2.75 -3.24
CA ALA A 461 22.03 1.86 -2.79
C ALA A 461 22.68 1.11 -3.98
N LYS A 462 22.82 1.80 -5.12
CA LYS A 462 23.24 1.25 -6.43
C LYS A 462 24.57 0.50 -6.41
N GLY A 463 25.48 0.88 -5.51
CA GLY A 463 26.79 0.24 -5.39
C GLY A 463 26.81 -1.02 -4.53
N VAL A 464 25.72 -1.34 -3.82
CA VAL A 464 25.66 -2.47 -2.89
C VAL A 464 25.44 -3.78 -3.62
N THR A 465 26.22 -4.80 -3.26
CA THR A 465 26.08 -6.17 -3.74
C THR A 465 25.96 -7.15 -2.59
N SER A 466 25.38 -8.32 -2.84
CA SER A 466 25.39 -9.43 -1.89
C SER A 466 26.79 -10.03 -1.78
N ALA A 467 27.02 -10.86 -0.75
CA ALA A 467 28.24 -11.66 -0.63
C ALA A 467 28.44 -12.64 -1.80
N SER A 468 27.38 -12.98 -2.54
CA SER A 468 27.42 -13.80 -3.76
C SER A 468 27.58 -12.98 -5.05
N GLY A 469 27.67 -11.65 -4.95
CA GLY A 469 27.82 -10.74 -6.09
C GLY A 469 26.51 -10.34 -6.78
N ALA A 470 25.35 -10.67 -6.21
CA ALA A 470 24.05 -10.22 -6.73
C ALA A 470 23.89 -8.71 -6.51
N LYS A 471 23.33 -8.01 -7.50
CA LYS A 471 22.88 -6.61 -7.35
C LYS A 471 21.51 -6.57 -6.67
N LEU A 472 21.15 -5.46 -6.06
CA LEU A 472 19.79 -5.26 -5.52
C LEU A 472 18.74 -5.45 -6.62
N TRP A 473 17.61 -6.08 -6.28
CA TRP A 473 16.48 -6.22 -7.20
C TRP A 473 15.82 -4.86 -7.45
N HIS A 474 15.46 -4.15 -6.37
CA HIS A 474 15.23 -2.71 -6.37
C HIS A 474 16.28 -2.01 -5.48
N ASP A 475 16.92 -1.00 -6.03
CA ASP A 475 18.06 -0.27 -5.44
C ASP A 475 17.66 1.04 -4.76
N GLU A 476 16.37 1.35 -4.68
CA GLU A 476 15.85 2.61 -4.16
C GLU A 476 14.80 2.40 -3.06
N GLY A 477 14.75 3.32 -2.10
CA GLY A 477 13.71 3.40 -1.07
C GLY A 477 13.45 4.84 -0.64
N TRP A 478 12.20 5.16 -0.31
CA TRP A 478 11.77 6.51 0.07
C TRP A 478 11.24 6.54 1.49
N TYR A 479 12.04 7.07 2.41
CA TYR A 479 11.73 7.11 3.83
C TYR A 479 11.08 8.44 4.22
N THR A 480 9.88 8.42 4.80
CA THR A 480 9.23 9.62 5.35
C THR A 480 9.67 9.84 6.79
N LEU A 481 10.43 10.91 7.08
CA LEU A 481 11.01 11.16 8.41
C LEU A 481 10.17 12.14 9.22
N ASN A 482 9.20 11.65 9.98
CA ASN A 482 8.35 12.49 10.84
C ASN A 482 8.99 12.85 12.18
N GLU A 483 9.79 11.94 12.73
CA GLU A 483 10.42 11.98 14.05
C GLU A 483 11.82 11.38 13.98
N ILE A 484 12.75 11.96 14.73
CA ILE A 484 14.11 11.43 14.88
C ILE A 484 14.18 10.67 16.21
N PRO A 485 14.64 9.41 16.22
CA PRO A 485 14.85 8.67 17.46
C PRO A 485 15.77 9.40 18.44
N LYS A 486 15.48 9.30 19.73
CA LYS A 486 16.25 9.97 20.81
C LYS A 486 17.53 9.24 21.17
#